data_AF-A0AAV4IMR8-F1
#
_entry.id   AF-A0AAV4IMR8-F1
#
_cell.length_a   1.000
_cell.length_b   1.000
_cell.length_c   1.000
_cell.angle_alpha   90.00
_cell.angle_beta   90.00
_cell.angle_gamma   90.00
#
_symmetry.space_group_name_H-M   'P 1'
#
loop_
_entity.id
_entity.type
_entity.pdbx_description
1 polymer ?
#
loop_
_entity_poly.entity_id
_entity_poly.type
_entity_poly.pdbx_seq_one_letter_code
_entity_poly.pdbx_strand_id
1 'polypeptide(L)'
;MSRSRVHQKCTWFGENRTSVDDEPKSARPKTSTDKENTSRVDELIKCDWRMKIYEIALKLETPKKTKRDSMTWKHPSSPETKKFKVQRSTAEVMATVFWGAKGVILINILPQRQCINASQYCSTLDRLRQRCNSLQKT
;
A
#
# COMPACT_ATOMS: atom_id res chain seq x y z
N MET A 1 -14.03 -12.17 42.70
CA MET A 1 -15.14 -12.22 41.71
C MET A 1 -16.36 -11.54 42.32
N SER A 2 -17.11 -10.72 41.55
CA SER A 2 -18.31 -10.05 42.09
C SER A 2 -19.47 -11.05 42.30
N ARG A 3 -20.38 -10.74 43.22
CA ARG A 3 -21.54 -11.60 43.57
C ARG A 3 -22.39 -11.95 42.33
N SER A 4 -22.57 -11.02 41.40
CA SER A 4 -23.28 -11.25 40.12
C SER A 4 -22.56 -12.25 39.21
N ARG A 5 -21.22 -12.20 39.13
CA ARG A 5 -20.42 -13.15 38.33
C ARG A 5 -20.41 -14.56 38.93
N VAL A 6 -20.47 -14.67 40.26
CA VAL A 6 -20.60 -15.96 40.94
C VAL A 6 -21.97 -16.59 40.63
N HIS A 7 -23.05 -15.81 40.71
CA HIS A 7 -24.39 -16.29 40.39
C HIS A 7 -24.50 -16.75 38.92
N GLN A 8 -23.97 -15.98 37.98
CA GLN A 8 -23.92 -16.33 36.56
C GLN A 8 -23.12 -17.62 36.27
N LYS A 9 -22.05 -17.87 37.04
CA LYS A 9 -21.32 -19.15 36.93
C LYS A 9 -22.13 -20.33 37.47
N CYS A 10 -22.85 -20.16 38.58
CA CYS A 10 -23.72 -21.21 39.11
C CYS A 10 -24.87 -21.57 38.17
N THR A 11 -25.43 -20.58 37.44
CA THR A 11 -26.45 -20.84 36.42
C THR A 11 -25.87 -21.60 35.23
N TRP A 12 -24.70 -21.20 34.71
CA TRP A 12 -24.04 -21.93 33.62
C TRP A 12 -23.67 -23.37 33.97
N PHE A 13 -23.28 -23.62 35.22
CA PHE A 13 -22.97 -24.97 35.71
C PHE A 13 -24.24 -25.85 35.78
N GLY A 14 -25.39 -25.29 36.19
CA GLY A 14 -26.68 -25.99 36.18
C GLY A 14 -27.21 -26.29 34.77
N GLU A 15 -26.80 -25.50 33.77
CA GLU A 15 -27.15 -25.68 32.35
C GLU A 15 -26.21 -26.64 31.60
N ASN A 16 -25.34 -27.38 32.31
CA ASN A 16 -24.37 -28.34 31.75
C ASN A 16 -23.40 -27.74 30.71
N ARG A 17 -23.08 -26.45 30.78
CA ARG A 17 -21.98 -25.88 29.98
C ARG A 17 -20.65 -26.39 30.54
N THR A 18 -20.05 -27.37 29.86
CA THR A 18 -18.77 -27.98 30.22
C THR A 18 -17.55 -27.25 29.64
N SER A 19 -17.78 -26.24 28.79
CA SER A 19 -16.71 -25.42 28.20
C SER A 19 -16.07 -24.51 29.24
N VAL A 20 -14.76 -24.64 29.43
CA VAL A 20 -13.96 -23.79 30.34
C VAL A 20 -13.49 -22.50 29.66
N ASP A 21 -13.48 -22.48 28.32
CA ASP A 21 -13.03 -21.34 27.53
C ASP A 21 -14.07 -20.21 27.47
N ASP A 22 -13.59 -18.97 27.44
CA ASP A 22 -14.42 -17.78 27.21
C ASP A 22 -15.09 -17.87 25.83
N GLU A 23 -16.40 -17.57 25.77
CA GLU A 23 -17.08 -17.40 24.49
C GLU A 23 -16.39 -16.29 23.67
N PRO A 24 -16.31 -16.45 22.33
CA PRO A 24 -15.68 -15.44 21.49
C PRO A 24 -16.35 -14.09 21.73
N LYS A 25 -15.56 -13.12 22.20
CA LYS A 25 -16.06 -11.78 22.46
C LYS A 25 -16.69 -11.22 21.19
N SER A 26 -17.85 -10.60 21.32
CA SER A 26 -18.47 -9.87 20.22
C SER A 26 -17.47 -8.83 19.70
N ALA A 27 -16.96 -9.08 18.49
CA ALA A 27 -16.09 -8.11 17.83
C ALA A 27 -16.92 -6.89 17.45
N ARG A 28 -16.28 -5.71 17.41
CA ARG A 28 -16.89 -4.53 16.81
C ARG A 28 -17.24 -4.87 15.34
N PRO A 29 -18.50 -4.71 14.89
CA PRO A 29 -18.83 -4.96 13.49
C PRO A 29 -17.97 -4.06 12.61
N LYS A 30 -17.15 -4.68 11.74
CA LYS A 30 -16.28 -3.96 10.81
C LYS A 30 -17.02 -3.70 9.51
N THR A 31 -18.02 -2.83 9.58
CA THR A 31 -18.81 -2.38 8.41
C THR A 31 -17.96 -1.78 7.28
N SER A 32 -16.73 -1.36 7.57
CA SER A 32 -15.80 -0.82 6.58
C SER A 32 -15.11 -1.88 5.68
N THR A 33 -15.12 -3.17 6.04
CA THR A 33 -14.40 -4.23 5.30
C THR A 33 -15.32 -5.36 4.85
N ASP A 34 -16.60 -5.04 4.66
CA ASP A 34 -17.56 -5.99 4.10
C ASP A 34 -17.27 -6.18 2.60
N LYS A 35 -17.46 -7.42 2.11
CA LYS A 35 -17.21 -7.80 0.70
C LYS A 35 -17.99 -6.94 -0.29
N GLU A 36 -19.17 -6.49 0.12
CA GLU A 36 -20.02 -5.59 -0.65
C GLU A 36 -19.37 -4.21 -0.83
N ASN A 37 -18.81 -3.65 0.25
CA ASN A 37 -18.13 -2.36 0.22
C ASN A 37 -16.84 -2.42 -0.59
N THR A 38 -16.09 -3.53 -0.53
CA THR A 38 -14.91 -3.70 -1.40
C THR A 38 -15.28 -3.73 -2.88
N SER A 39 -16.42 -4.33 -3.23
CA SER A 39 -16.89 -4.40 -4.63
C SER A 39 -17.30 -3.03 -5.15
N ARG A 40 -18.05 -2.26 -4.34
CA ARG A 40 -18.45 -0.89 -4.69
C ARG A 40 -17.25 0.07 -4.82
N VAL A 41 -16.24 -0.06 -3.97
CA VAL A 41 -14.98 0.71 -4.10
C VAL A 41 -14.30 0.40 -5.43
N ASP A 42 -14.19 -0.88 -5.79
CA ASP A 42 -13.54 -1.32 -7.02
C ASP A 42 -14.27 -0.81 -8.28
N GLU A 43 -15.61 -0.83 -8.27
CA GLU A 43 -16.43 -0.24 -9.33
C GLU A 43 -16.17 1.27 -9.49
N LEU A 44 -16.14 2.02 -8.39
CA LEU A 44 -15.88 3.47 -8.43
C LEU A 44 -14.50 3.82 -8.99
N ILE A 45 -13.47 3.04 -8.64
CA ILE A 45 -12.09 3.23 -9.15
C ILE A 45 -12.01 2.89 -10.64
N LYS A 46 -12.75 1.86 -11.09
CA LYS A 46 -12.82 1.50 -12.51
C LYS A 46 -13.54 2.55 -13.35
N CYS A 47 -14.57 3.20 -12.81
CA CYS A 47 -15.28 4.28 -13.49
C CYS A 47 -14.45 5.56 -13.59
N ASP A 48 -13.72 5.92 -12.53
CA ASP A 48 -12.83 7.09 -12.53
C ASP A 48 -11.61 6.85 -11.62
N TRP A 49 -10.48 6.53 -12.23
CA TRP A 49 -9.23 6.28 -11.53
C TRP A 49 -8.65 7.55 -10.85
N ARG A 50 -9.15 8.75 -11.18
CA ARG A 50 -8.74 10.02 -10.55
C ARG A 50 -9.54 10.34 -9.28
N MET A 51 -10.57 9.55 -8.96
CA MET A 51 -11.35 9.73 -7.74
C MET A 51 -10.45 9.70 -6.51
N LYS A 52 -10.65 10.69 -5.64
CA LYS A 52 -9.87 10.77 -4.39
C LYS A 52 -10.54 9.94 -3.30
N ILE A 53 -9.73 9.45 -2.36
CA ILE A 53 -10.19 8.58 -1.25
C ILE A 53 -11.39 9.18 -0.50
N TYR A 54 -11.43 10.51 -0.33
CA TYR A 54 -12.53 11.18 0.35
C TYR A 54 -13.84 11.22 -0.45
N GLU A 55 -13.78 11.20 -1.79
CA GLU A 55 -14.94 11.12 -2.68
C GLU A 55 -15.52 9.70 -2.66
N ILE A 56 -14.64 8.68 -2.69
CA ILE A 56 -15.04 7.28 -2.52
C ILE A 56 -15.74 7.10 -1.16
N ALA A 57 -15.12 7.57 -0.08
CA ALA A 57 -15.69 7.45 1.27
C ALA A 57 -17.03 8.19 1.40
N LEU A 58 -17.18 9.34 0.75
CA LEU A 58 -18.43 10.10 0.73
C LEU A 58 -19.53 9.36 -0.04
N LYS A 59 -19.22 8.80 -1.22
CA LYS A 59 -20.19 8.04 -2.02
C LYS A 59 -20.66 6.75 -1.34
N LEU A 60 -19.79 6.13 -0.54
CA LEU A 60 -20.10 4.89 0.16
C LEU A 60 -20.60 5.09 1.58
N GLU A 61 -20.80 6.34 2.01
CA GLU A 61 -21.19 6.70 3.38
C GLU A 61 -20.32 6.03 4.46
N THR A 62 -19.07 5.72 4.10
CA THR A 62 -18.15 5.02 5.00
C THR A 62 -17.45 6.05 5.88
N PRO A 63 -17.27 5.76 7.19
CA PRO A 63 -16.57 6.67 8.08
C PRO A 63 -15.14 6.88 7.57
N LYS A 64 -14.82 8.13 7.22
CA LYS A 64 -13.48 8.54 6.78
C LYS A 64 -12.50 8.25 7.91
N LYS A 65 -11.58 7.29 7.71
CA LYS A 65 -10.39 7.20 8.57
C LYS A 65 -9.43 8.33 8.20
N THR A 66 -9.44 9.39 8.99
CA THR A 66 -8.40 10.42 8.91
C THR A 66 -7.06 9.88 9.42
N LYS A 67 -5.96 10.54 9.05
CA LYS A 67 -4.62 10.19 9.58
C LYS A 67 -4.58 10.19 11.11
N ARG A 68 -5.42 11.02 11.75
CA ARG A 68 -5.60 11.06 13.21
C ARG A 68 -6.27 9.78 13.74
N ASP A 69 -7.20 9.19 12.99
CA ASP A 69 -7.83 7.91 13.34
C ASP A 69 -6.90 6.70 13.13
N SER A 70 -5.82 6.88 12.37
CA SER A 70 -4.74 5.90 12.22
C SER A 70 -3.63 6.03 13.27
N MET A 71 -3.69 7.04 14.15
CA MET A 71 -2.82 7.06 15.33
C MET A 71 -3.30 5.96 16.27
N THR A 72 -2.62 4.82 16.24
CA THR A 72 -2.63 3.91 17.37
C THR A 72 -2.01 4.64 18.54
N TRP A 73 -2.79 4.88 19.60
CA TRP A 73 -2.27 5.39 20.86
C TRP A 73 -1.22 4.41 21.37
N LYS A 74 0.04 4.83 21.35
CA LYS A 74 1.15 4.07 21.92
C LYS A 74 1.46 4.59 23.32
N HIS A 75 1.89 3.69 24.20
CA HIS A 75 2.39 4.08 25.52
C HIS A 75 3.68 4.92 25.37
N PRO A 76 3.96 5.90 26.25
CA PRO A 76 5.18 6.72 26.18
C PRO A 76 6.49 5.92 26.20
N SER A 77 6.48 4.71 26.77
CA SER A 77 7.63 3.79 26.77
C SER A 77 7.74 2.91 25.52
N SER A 78 6.82 3.04 24.56
CA SER A 78 6.82 2.25 23.33
C SER A 78 7.81 2.84 22.32
N PRO A 79 8.71 2.03 21.74
CA PRO A 79 9.62 2.53 20.72
C PRO A 79 8.85 3.02 19.49
N GLU A 80 9.15 4.24 19.07
CA GLU A 80 8.56 4.82 17.88
C GLU A 80 9.06 4.06 16.63
N THR A 81 8.17 3.82 15.66
CA THR A 81 8.59 3.30 14.36
C THR A 81 9.34 4.41 13.64
N LYS A 82 10.66 4.47 13.84
CA LYS A 82 11.54 5.41 13.16
C LYS A 82 11.55 5.04 11.69
N LYS A 83 10.76 5.76 10.88
CA LYS A 83 10.88 5.66 9.44
C LYS A 83 12.33 5.98 9.09
N PHE A 84 13.02 5.05 8.45
CA PHE A 84 14.36 5.29 7.93
C PHE A 84 14.24 6.52 7.03
N LYS A 85 14.90 7.62 7.41
CA LYS A 85 14.95 8.81 6.55
C LYS A 85 15.58 8.36 5.24
N VAL A 86 15.07 8.83 4.09
CA VAL A 86 15.69 8.55 2.80
C VAL A 86 17.10 9.13 2.83
N GLN A 87 18.07 8.29 3.15
CA GLN A 87 19.49 8.60 3.03
C GLN A 87 19.81 8.43 1.54
N ARG A 88 20.44 9.44 0.91
CA ARG A 88 20.97 9.27 -0.45
C ARG A 88 21.89 8.06 -0.41
N SER A 89 21.50 6.99 -1.11
CA SER A 89 22.26 5.75 -1.08
C SER A 89 23.60 5.98 -1.77
N THR A 90 24.66 5.41 -1.22
CA THR A 90 25.97 5.30 -1.88
C THR A 90 25.90 4.33 -3.08
N ALA A 91 24.76 4.21 -3.76
CA ALA A 91 24.54 3.29 -4.88
C ALA A 91 23.47 3.83 -5.85
N GLU A 92 23.28 5.15 -5.92
CA GLU A 92 22.38 5.75 -6.90
C GLU A 92 23.05 5.73 -8.29
N VAL A 93 22.37 5.07 -9.23
CA VAL A 93 22.80 4.82 -10.60
C VAL A 93 21.85 5.56 -11.53
N MET A 94 22.38 6.25 -12.54
CA MET A 94 21.56 6.99 -13.51
C MET A 94 21.26 6.09 -14.72
N ALA A 95 19.98 5.84 -15.00
CA ALA A 95 19.58 5.09 -16.20
C ALA A 95 18.87 5.99 -17.20
N THR A 96 19.26 5.92 -18.47
CA THR A 96 18.57 6.55 -19.60
C THR A 96 17.84 5.47 -20.38
N VAL A 97 16.51 5.59 -20.50
CA VAL A 97 15.67 4.62 -21.20
C VAL A 97 14.95 5.31 -22.35
N PHE A 98 15.03 4.71 -23.54
CA PHE A 98 14.27 5.09 -24.73
C PHE A 98 13.29 3.98 -25.09
N TRP A 99 12.05 4.33 -25.36
CA TRP A 99 10.99 3.38 -25.74
C TRP A 99 10.16 3.93 -26.90
N GLY A 100 9.53 3.02 -27.65
CA GLY A 100 8.59 3.32 -28.73
C GLY A 100 7.33 2.43 -28.63
N ALA A 101 6.46 2.51 -29.63
CA ALA A 101 5.18 1.78 -29.63
C ALA A 101 5.31 0.26 -29.50
N LYS A 102 6.44 -0.32 -29.94
CA LYS A 102 6.74 -1.76 -29.88
C LYS A 102 7.49 -2.19 -28.61
N GLY A 103 7.86 -1.25 -27.73
CA GLY A 103 8.58 -1.53 -26.48
C GLY A 103 9.87 -0.73 -26.31
N VAL A 104 10.72 -1.18 -25.39
CA VAL A 104 11.97 -0.49 -25.03
C VAL A 104 12.99 -0.66 -26.15
N ILE A 105 13.54 0.46 -26.61
CA ILE A 105 14.53 0.52 -27.69
C ILE A 105 15.94 0.48 -27.10
N LEU A 106 16.25 1.31 -26.10
CA LEU A 106 17.59 1.39 -25.53
C LEU A 106 17.52 1.66 -24.03
N ILE A 107 18.31 0.90 -23.26
CA ILE A 107 18.58 1.17 -21.84
C ILE A 107 20.08 1.40 -21.72
N ASN A 108 20.47 2.55 -21.18
CA ASN A 108 21.85 2.87 -20.85
C ASN A 108 21.96 3.14 -19.35
N ILE A 109 22.75 2.35 -18.64
CA ILE A 109 22.96 2.48 -17.20
C ILE A 109 24.34 3.11 -17.00
N LEU A 110 24.37 4.36 -16.53
CA LEU A 110 25.61 5.05 -16.23
C LEU A 110 26.17 4.55 -14.89
N PRO A 111 27.47 4.23 -14.81
CA PRO A 111 28.08 3.84 -13.56
C PRO A 111 27.93 4.93 -12.50
N GLN A 112 27.99 4.49 -11.25
CA GLN A 112 27.63 5.30 -10.10
C GLN A 112 28.36 6.65 -10.06
N ARG A 113 27.65 7.72 -9.68
CA ARG A 113 28.14 9.10 -9.57
C ARG A 113 28.50 9.79 -10.89
N GLN A 114 28.13 9.24 -12.05
CA GLN A 114 28.21 9.95 -13.33
C GLN A 114 26.87 10.62 -13.67
N CYS A 115 26.95 11.88 -14.10
CA CYS A 115 25.82 12.62 -14.65
C CYS A 115 25.83 12.52 -16.17
N ILE A 116 24.65 12.57 -16.79
CA ILE A 116 24.52 12.62 -18.25
C ILE A 116 25.10 13.95 -18.73
N ASN A 117 26.35 13.93 -19.19
CA ASN A 117 26.98 15.08 -19.83
C ASN A 117 26.61 15.11 -21.33
N ALA A 118 26.88 16.23 -22.00
CA ALA A 118 26.51 16.40 -23.40
C ALA A 118 27.18 15.36 -24.32
N SER A 119 28.46 15.04 -24.11
CA SER A 119 29.19 14.07 -24.96
C SER A 119 28.68 12.64 -24.79
N GLN A 120 28.39 12.22 -23.55
CA GLN A 120 27.77 10.93 -23.25
C GLN A 120 26.35 10.87 -23.81
N TYR A 121 25.60 11.98 -23.79
CA TYR A 121 24.28 12.02 -24.38
C TYR A 121 24.33 11.87 -25.91
N CYS A 122 25.23 12.60 -26.59
CA CYS A 122 25.44 12.46 -28.03
C CYS A 122 25.79 11.02 -28.43
N SER A 123 26.73 10.38 -27.74
CA SER A 123 27.07 8.98 -28.02
C SER A 123 25.90 8.01 -27.75
N THR A 124 25.05 8.31 -26.75
CA THR A 124 23.84 7.52 -26.49
C THR A 124 22.82 7.68 -27.62
N LEU A 125 22.67 8.89 -28.18
CA LEU A 125 21.79 9.15 -29.33
C LEU A 125 22.27 8.48 -30.61
N ASP A 126 23.57 8.42 -30.86
CA ASP A 126 24.10 7.70 -32.03
C ASP A 126 23.83 6.21 -31.94
N ARG A 127 23.98 5.62 -30.74
CA ARG A 127 23.57 4.23 -30.47
C ARG A 127 22.07 4.02 -30.67
N LEU A 128 21.25 4.97 -30.22
CA LEU A 128 19.81 4.93 -30.41
C LEU A 128 19.45 4.94 -31.90
N ARG A 129 20.05 5.84 -32.69
CA ARG A 129 19.84 5.95 -34.15
C ARG A 129 20.17 4.65 -34.87
N GLN A 130 21.32 4.04 -34.54
CA GLN A 130 21.70 2.74 -35.10
C GLN A 130 20.65 1.66 -34.80
N ARG A 131 20.15 1.61 -33.55
CA ARG A 131 19.14 0.64 -33.14
C ARG A 131 17.78 0.86 -33.79
N CYS A 132 17.35 2.11 -33.95
CA CYS A 132 16.14 2.45 -34.69
C CYS A 132 16.24 2.00 -36.15
N ASN A 133 17.38 2.28 -36.80
CA ASN A 133 17.61 1.90 -38.20
C ASN A 133 17.68 0.38 -38.38
N SER A 134 18.21 -0.38 -37.42
CA SER A 134 18.20 -1.85 -37.48
C SER A 134 16.79 -2.43 -37.30
N LEU A 135 15.95 -1.79 -36.48
CA LEU A 135 14.58 -2.27 -36.21
C LEU A 135 13.59 -1.93 -37.33
N GLN A 136 13.92 -0.99 -38.23
CA GLN A 136 13.11 -0.64 -39.40
C GLN A 136 13.41 -1.49 -40.64
N LYS A 137 14.54 -2.21 -40.64
CA LYS A 137 14.95 -3.10 -41.74
C LYS A 137 14.40 -4.53 -41.60
N THR A 138 13.67 -4.80 -40.52
CA THR A 138 12.98 -6.07 -40.23
C THR A 138 11.48 -5.86 -40.37
#